data_AF-A0AAQ3H512-F1
#
_entry.id   AF-A0AAQ3H512-F1
#
_cell.length_a   1.000
_cell.length_b   1.000
_cell.length_c   1.000
_cell.angle_alpha   90.00
_cell.angle_beta   90.00
_cell.angle_gamma   90.00
#
_symmetry.space_group_name_H-M   'P 1'
#
loop_
_entity.id
_entity.type
_entity.pdbx_description
1 polymer ?
#
loop_
_entity_poly.entity_id
_entity_poly.type
_entity_poly.pdbx_seq_one_letter_code
_entity_poly.pdbx_strand_id
1 'polypeptide(L)'
;MKAYCTKNNILVTEKTLGIFRESIFSVPFDSNCDRRCKPTYYISIAIFIQHLICSATASKNTRKKAIFESDDEWTCSVPFPYSLGEKEAPAVFKQSRGLPFGRALEKLEAAGLIKIIRHDPSKHKCREFALSKQLLKALFPGDRKAYLRRKDRYSYLTDLYGKRQKPLTLEEIIAQASIQKPVVCHQISKRKIPDTAFRERVTQVYGQLDYLHINLDTLRDYCNAHPTPVNMMYYHNFISHLCGVGVKIINTSPLIVAYRQSYKTARLGGRSFEVGKGFQYLPKGMKWACLARGYNYDIKSSQLEMLPTVRK
;
A
#
# COMPACT_ATOMS: atom_id res chain seq x y z
N MET A 1 11.28 16.98 3.43
CA MET A 1 10.23 16.58 2.45
C MET A 1 10.01 15.08 2.63
N LYS A 2 8.77 14.58 2.58
CA LYS A 2 8.52 13.13 2.68
C LYS A 2 8.77 12.52 1.30
N ALA A 3 9.66 11.54 1.20
CA ALA A 3 9.94 10.90 -0.08
C ALA A 3 8.82 9.90 -0.46
N TYR A 4 8.40 9.92 -1.73
CA TYR A 4 7.30 9.08 -2.24
C TYR A 4 7.79 7.82 -2.96
N CYS A 5 8.77 7.13 -2.36
CA CYS A 5 9.41 5.92 -2.92
C CYS A 5 8.67 4.62 -2.58
N THR A 6 7.38 4.68 -2.23
CA THR A 6 6.58 3.50 -1.89
C THR A 6 5.91 2.92 -3.13
N LYS A 7 5.83 1.58 -3.15
CA LYS A 7 5.00 0.85 -4.12
C LYS A 7 3.53 1.21 -3.87
N ASN A 8 2.73 1.32 -4.93
CA ASN A 8 1.29 1.58 -4.84
C ASN A 8 0.90 2.99 -4.33
N ASN A 9 1.60 4.05 -4.72
CA ASN A 9 1.25 5.42 -4.29
C ASN A 9 0.21 6.11 -5.16
N ILE A 10 0.35 6.03 -6.49
CA ILE A 10 -0.53 6.74 -7.42
C ILE A 10 -1.45 5.72 -8.06
N LEU A 11 -2.73 5.84 -7.77
CA LEU A 11 -3.79 5.04 -8.38
C LEU A 11 -4.26 5.75 -9.66
N VAL A 12 -4.22 5.07 -10.80
CA VAL A 12 -4.52 5.63 -12.11
C VAL A 12 -5.40 4.70 -12.95
N THR A 13 -6.05 5.25 -13.97
CA THR A 13 -6.79 4.46 -14.96
C THR A 13 -5.85 3.56 -15.78
N GLU A 14 -6.36 2.46 -16.33
CA GLU A 14 -5.59 1.61 -17.26
C GLU A 14 -5.00 2.40 -18.45
N LYS A 15 -5.74 3.37 -18.98
CA LYS A 15 -5.25 4.26 -20.05
C LYS A 15 -4.01 5.05 -19.61
N THR A 16 -4.08 5.69 -18.45
CA THR A 16 -2.93 6.43 -17.88
C THR A 16 -1.76 5.50 -17.58
N LEU A 17 -2.03 4.28 -17.09
CA LEU A 17 -1.01 3.27 -16.86
C LEU A 17 -0.35 2.80 -18.18
N GLY A 18 -1.12 2.68 -19.27
CA GLY A 18 -0.59 2.36 -20.60
C GLY A 18 0.43 3.41 -21.07
N ILE A 19 0.03 4.68 -21.04
CA ILE A 19 0.92 5.82 -21.40
C ILE A 19 2.17 5.83 -20.51
N PHE A 20 2.00 5.57 -19.21
CA PHE A 20 3.13 5.48 -18.28
C PHE A 20 4.07 4.33 -18.63
N ARG A 21 3.56 3.12 -18.91
CA ARG A 21 4.37 1.97 -19.30
C ARG A 21 5.16 2.23 -20.57
N GLU A 22 4.51 2.78 -21.59
CA GLU A 22 5.16 3.16 -22.86
C GLU A 22 6.32 4.13 -22.62
N SER A 23 6.10 5.14 -21.77
CA SER A 23 7.12 6.13 -21.44
C SER A 23 8.30 5.54 -20.65
N ILE A 24 8.05 4.54 -19.80
CA ILE A 24 9.10 3.89 -19.01
C ILE A 24 9.88 2.88 -19.86
N PHE A 25 9.18 2.12 -20.71
CA PHE A 25 9.79 1.12 -21.58
C PHE A 25 10.49 1.70 -22.82
N SER A 26 10.26 2.98 -23.14
CA SER A 26 11.04 3.67 -24.18
C SER A 26 12.49 3.94 -23.77
N VAL A 27 12.80 3.89 -22.46
CA VAL A 27 14.17 4.10 -21.95
C VAL A 27 15.02 2.87 -22.25
N PRO A 28 16.12 2.98 -23.01
CA PRO A 28 16.82 1.82 -23.55
C PRO A 28 17.55 1.00 -22.47
N PHE A 29 17.24 -0.29 -22.40
CA PHE A 29 18.03 -1.26 -21.65
C PHE A 29 19.13 -1.87 -22.53
N ASP A 30 20.34 -2.03 -21.98
CA ASP A 30 21.49 -2.51 -22.75
C ASP A 30 21.28 -3.93 -23.27
N SER A 31 21.45 -4.13 -24.57
CA SER A 31 21.20 -5.40 -25.26
C SER A 31 22.15 -6.52 -24.85
N ASN A 32 23.36 -6.16 -24.42
CA ASN A 32 24.46 -7.08 -24.14
C ASN A 32 24.49 -7.55 -22.67
N CYS A 33 23.53 -7.10 -21.86
CA CYS A 33 23.42 -7.43 -20.44
C CYS A 33 22.41 -8.56 -20.18
N ASP A 34 22.51 -9.20 -19.00
CA ASP A 34 21.56 -10.23 -18.58
C ASP A 34 20.12 -9.67 -18.58
N ARG A 35 19.26 -10.24 -19.43
CA ARG A 35 17.87 -9.83 -19.59
C ARG A 35 17.04 -9.99 -18.31
N ARG A 36 17.48 -10.84 -17.37
CA ARG A 36 16.86 -11.01 -16.04
C ARG A 36 16.93 -9.74 -15.19
N CYS A 37 17.80 -8.79 -15.54
CA CYS A 37 17.93 -7.51 -14.86
C CYS A 37 16.91 -6.44 -15.31
N LYS A 38 16.19 -6.66 -16.42
CA LYS A 38 15.17 -5.72 -16.93
C LYS A 38 14.11 -5.33 -15.88
N PRO A 39 13.54 -6.26 -15.08
CA PRO A 39 12.59 -5.89 -14.02
C PRO A 39 13.14 -4.85 -13.06
N THR A 40 14.33 -5.08 -12.51
CA THR A 40 14.99 -4.15 -11.58
C THR A 40 15.26 -2.79 -12.22
N TYR A 41 15.68 -2.78 -13.48
CA TYR A 41 15.93 -1.57 -14.26
C TYR A 41 14.68 -0.68 -14.36
N TYR A 42 13.62 -1.21 -14.98
CA TYR A 42 12.41 -0.42 -15.23
C TYR A 42 11.62 -0.11 -13.95
N ILE A 43 11.63 -0.99 -12.94
CA ILE A 43 11.01 -0.70 -11.64
C ILE A 43 11.71 0.48 -10.94
N SER A 44 13.04 0.53 -10.98
CA SER A 44 13.80 1.65 -10.40
C SER A 44 13.44 2.97 -11.07
N ILE A 45 13.29 2.96 -12.41
CA ILE A 45 12.85 4.13 -13.18
C ILE A 45 11.45 4.56 -12.73
N ALA A 46 10.49 3.63 -12.64
CA ALA A 46 9.12 3.97 -12.27
C ALA A 46 8.99 4.53 -10.85
N ILE A 47 9.73 3.98 -9.88
CA ILE A 47 9.77 4.52 -8.51
C ILE A 47 10.28 5.96 -8.51
N PHE A 48 11.34 6.22 -9.27
CA PHE A 48 11.92 7.55 -9.39
C PHE A 48 10.95 8.55 -10.04
N ILE A 49 10.38 8.21 -11.20
CA ILE A 49 9.41 9.10 -11.88
C ILE A 49 8.16 9.32 -11.02
N GLN A 50 7.65 8.30 -10.34
CA GLN A 50 6.53 8.44 -9.41
C GLN A 50 6.83 9.45 -8.29
N HIS A 51 8.05 9.41 -7.74
CA HIS A 51 8.47 10.40 -6.76
C HIS A 51 8.42 11.81 -7.35
N LEU A 52 8.95 12.01 -8.56
CA LEU A 52 8.95 13.33 -9.21
C LEU A 52 7.52 13.84 -9.43
N ILE A 53 6.62 12.99 -9.91
CA ILE A 53 5.19 13.31 -10.08
C ILE A 53 4.62 13.78 -8.74
N CYS A 54 4.69 12.95 -7.70
CA CYS A 54 4.14 13.27 -6.39
C CYS A 54 4.70 14.59 -5.84
N SER A 55 6.03 14.76 -5.87
CA SER A 55 6.69 15.93 -5.28
C SER A 55 6.39 17.21 -6.06
N ALA A 56 6.34 17.16 -7.40
CA ALA A 56 6.02 18.30 -8.25
C ALA A 56 4.54 18.71 -8.15
N THR A 57 3.63 17.76 -7.89
CA THR A 57 2.18 18.03 -7.81
C THR A 57 1.64 18.27 -6.41
N ALA A 58 2.32 17.81 -5.35
CA ALA A 58 1.73 17.73 -4.00
C ALA A 58 1.81 19.01 -3.14
N SER A 59 2.71 19.97 -3.36
CA SER A 59 2.76 21.15 -2.47
C SER A 59 3.31 22.45 -3.06
N LYS A 60 2.66 23.57 -2.73
CA LYS A 60 3.16 24.94 -2.97
C LYS A 60 4.51 25.19 -2.29
N ASN A 61 4.78 24.52 -1.16
CA ASN A 61 6.03 24.65 -0.40
C ASN A 61 7.21 23.98 -1.10
N THR A 62 6.95 22.97 -1.94
CA THR A 62 7.97 22.34 -2.79
C THR A 62 8.45 23.33 -3.83
N ARG A 63 7.52 24.04 -4.48
CA ARG A 63 7.84 25.08 -5.48
C ARG A 63 8.70 26.20 -4.89
N LYS A 64 8.38 26.68 -3.68
CA LYS A 64 9.12 27.75 -3.01
C LYS A 64 10.57 27.38 -2.64
N LYS A 65 10.90 26.09 -2.55
CA LYS A 65 12.21 25.60 -2.11
C LYS A 65 13.02 24.97 -3.24
N ALA A 66 12.46 24.90 -4.44
CA ALA A 66 13.12 24.35 -5.62
C ALA A 66 14.28 25.23 -6.04
N ILE A 67 15.40 24.61 -6.44
CA ILE A 67 16.54 25.34 -7.02
C ILE A 67 16.17 25.88 -8.41
N PHE A 68 15.41 25.11 -9.17
CA PHE A 68 14.95 25.48 -10.50
C PHE A 68 13.45 25.77 -10.48
N GLU A 69 13.10 27.00 -10.83
CA GLU A 69 11.72 27.43 -11.03
C GLU A 69 11.19 26.85 -12.35
N SER A 70 9.94 26.36 -12.34
CA SER A 70 9.36 25.70 -13.51
C SER A 70 9.32 26.63 -14.73
N ASP A 71 9.65 26.09 -15.91
CA ASP A 71 9.49 26.77 -17.21
C ASP A 71 8.40 26.07 -18.06
N ASP A 72 8.26 26.37 -19.35
CA ASP A 72 7.22 25.77 -20.19
C ASP A 72 7.38 24.25 -20.41
N GLU A 73 8.60 23.74 -20.32
CA GLU A 73 8.95 22.34 -20.59
C GLU A 73 9.00 21.49 -19.32
N TRP A 74 9.44 22.08 -18.21
CA TRP A 74 9.86 21.37 -17.00
C TRP A 74 9.09 21.84 -15.76
N THR A 75 8.82 20.91 -14.84
CA THR A 75 8.28 21.26 -13.53
C THR A 75 9.33 21.97 -12.66
N CYS A 76 8.92 22.48 -11.51
CA CYS A 76 9.86 22.87 -10.47
C CYS A 76 10.73 21.67 -10.09
N SER A 77 11.99 21.91 -9.77
CA SER A 77 12.87 20.83 -9.34
C SER A 77 12.49 20.29 -7.97
N VAL A 78 12.76 19.00 -7.77
CA VAL A 78 12.51 18.29 -6.53
C VAL A 78 13.75 17.52 -6.07
N PRO A 79 14.07 17.55 -4.76
CA PRO A 79 15.23 16.87 -4.22
C PRO A 79 15.02 15.35 -4.14
N PHE A 80 16.05 14.58 -4.52
CA PHE A 80 16.09 13.14 -4.28
C PHE A 80 17.40 12.74 -3.60
N PRO A 81 17.40 12.34 -2.32
CA PRO A 81 18.62 11.94 -1.61
C PRO A 81 19.29 10.72 -2.24
N TYR A 82 20.62 10.79 -2.42
CA TYR A 82 21.39 9.72 -3.05
C TYR A 82 21.29 8.39 -2.30
N SER A 83 21.42 8.41 -0.97
CA SER A 83 21.30 7.21 -0.12
C SER A 83 19.94 6.52 -0.23
N LEU A 84 18.87 7.32 -0.39
CA LEU A 84 17.53 6.79 -0.65
C LEU A 84 17.43 6.21 -2.06
N GLY A 85 18.07 6.86 -3.04
CA GLY A 85 18.11 6.43 -4.43
C GLY A 85 18.80 5.09 -4.60
N GLU A 86 19.95 4.89 -3.96
CA GLU A 86 20.66 3.60 -4.00
C GLU A 86 19.84 2.45 -3.41
N LYS A 87 19.00 2.75 -2.41
CA LYS A 87 18.14 1.77 -1.77
C LYS A 87 16.89 1.44 -2.59
N GLU A 88 16.15 2.46 -3.02
CA GLU A 88 14.80 2.30 -3.59
C GLU A 88 14.78 2.30 -5.12
N ALA A 89 15.78 2.90 -5.78
CA ALA A 89 15.89 3.01 -7.23
C ALA A 89 17.34 2.77 -7.70
N PRO A 90 17.95 1.60 -7.38
CA PRO A 90 19.38 1.36 -7.58
C PRO A 90 19.84 1.51 -9.02
N ALA A 91 19.02 1.14 -10.02
CA ALA A 91 19.40 1.27 -11.43
C ALA A 91 19.52 2.73 -11.91
N VAL A 92 18.92 3.67 -11.18
CA VAL A 92 19.00 5.11 -11.45
C VAL A 92 20.19 5.73 -10.71
N PHE A 93 20.42 5.35 -9.44
CA PHE A 93 21.35 6.09 -8.58
C PHE A 93 22.72 5.41 -8.37
N LYS A 94 22.82 4.08 -8.39
CA LYS A 94 24.12 3.42 -8.26
C LYS A 94 25.02 3.78 -9.45
N GLN A 95 26.32 3.88 -9.19
CA GLN A 95 27.32 4.08 -10.24
C GLN A 95 27.38 2.86 -11.17
N SER A 96 27.71 3.07 -12.45
CA SER A 96 27.73 2.00 -13.46
C SER A 96 28.61 0.81 -13.08
N ARG A 97 29.74 1.05 -12.37
CA ARG A 97 30.60 -0.03 -11.85
C ARG A 97 29.92 -0.98 -10.85
N GLY A 98 28.85 -0.53 -10.21
CA GLY A 98 28.06 -1.31 -9.24
C GLY A 98 26.77 -1.88 -9.82
N LEU A 99 26.59 -1.80 -11.14
CA LEU A 99 25.43 -2.29 -11.86
C LEU A 99 25.86 -3.26 -12.97
N PRO A 100 25.08 -4.31 -13.24
CA PRO A 100 25.35 -5.22 -14.36
C PRO A 100 24.93 -4.63 -15.72
N PHE A 101 24.52 -3.36 -15.75
CA PHE A 101 24.02 -2.62 -16.91
C PHE A 101 24.33 -1.13 -16.75
N GLY A 102 24.25 -0.38 -17.84
CA GLY A 102 24.40 1.07 -17.88
C GLY A 102 23.32 1.78 -17.06
N ARG A 103 23.74 2.81 -16.33
CA ARG A 103 22.87 3.57 -15.43
C ARG A 103 21.69 4.21 -16.18
N ALA A 104 20.52 4.16 -15.57
CA ALA A 104 19.28 4.68 -16.16
C ALA A 104 19.19 6.21 -16.15
N LEU A 105 19.91 6.89 -15.25
CA LEU A 105 19.72 8.32 -15.02
C LEU A 105 20.02 9.17 -16.26
N GLU A 106 21.14 8.92 -16.91
CA GLU A 106 21.56 9.62 -18.13
C GLU A 106 20.59 9.32 -19.29
N LYS A 107 20.12 8.08 -19.38
CA LYS A 107 19.16 7.65 -20.39
C LYS A 107 17.78 8.29 -20.21
N LEU A 108 17.37 8.54 -18.97
CA LEU A 108 16.14 9.25 -18.66
C LEU A 108 16.18 10.72 -19.07
N GLU A 109 17.34 11.37 -18.88
CA GLU A 109 17.56 12.74 -19.34
C GLU A 109 17.58 12.82 -20.87
N ALA A 110 18.30 11.89 -21.53
CA ALA A 110 18.32 11.81 -22.99
C ALA A 110 16.93 11.52 -23.61
N ALA A 111 16.09 10.75 -22.92
CA ALA A 111 14.70 10.50 -23.32
C ALA A 111 13.76 11.70 -23.08
N GLY A 112 14.25 12.81 -22.54
CA GLY A 112 13.45 14.01 -22.26
C GLY A 112 12.40 13.84 -21.16
N LEU A 113 12.50 12.79 -20.33
CA LEU A 113 11.55 12.52 -19.26
C LEU A 113 11.87 13.35 -18.01
N ILE A 114 13.15 13.61 -17.77
CA ILE A 114 13.66 14.39 -16.63
C ILE A 114 14.68 15.41 -17.10
N LYS A 115 14.89 16.44 -16.27
CA LYS A 115 16.03 17.36 -16.35
C LYS A 115 16.83 17.24 -15.07
N ILE A 116 18.15 17.06 -15.21
CA ILE A 116 19.02 16.96 -14.06
C ILE A 116 19.56 18.34 -13.68
N ILE A 117 19.26 18.80 -12.47
CA ILE A 117 19.76 20.09 -12.00
C ILE A 117 21.18 19.91 -11.46
N ARG A 118 22.08 20.84 -11.81
CA ARG A 118 23.47 20.82 -11.33
C ARG A 118 23.48 20.77 -9.81
N HIS A 119 24.22 19.81 -9.28
CA HIS A 119 24.42 19.63 -7.85
C HIS A 119 25.51 20.60 -7.39
N ASP A 120 25.24 21.35 -6.34
CA ASP A 120 26.22 22.21 -5.67
C ASP A 120 26.66 21.52 -4.36
N PRO A 121 27.82 20.84 -4.33
CA PRO A 121 28.28 20.09 -3.16
C PRO A 121 28.49 20.97 -1.93
N SER A 122 28.79 22.26 -2.14
CA SER A 122 29.10 23.20 -1.06
C SER A 122 27.90 23.53 -0.17
N LYS A 123 26.67 23.33 -0.69
CA LYS A 123 25.43 23.70 0.02
C LYS A 123 24.84 22.57 0.86
N HIS A 124 25.51 21.41 0.95
CA HIS A 124 25.00 20.20 1.62
C HIS A 124 23.58 19.79 1.18
N LYS A 125 23.15 20.20 -0.02
CA LYS A 125 21.83 19.89 -0.59
C LYS A 125 21.95 18.70 -1.51
N CYS A 126 20.98 17.79 -1.45
CA CYS A 126 20.92 16.69 -2.41
C CYS A 126 20.60 17.18 -3.82
N ARG A 127 20.96 16.37 -4.82
CA ARG A 127 20.69 16.65 -6.24
C ARG A 127 19.19 16.78 -6.47
N GLU A 128 18.80 17.74 -7.30
CA GLU A 128 17.41 17.97 -7.66
C GLU A 128 17.15 17.62 -9.13
N PHE A 129 15.89 17.28 -9.41
CA PHE A 129 15.44 16.84 -10.72
C PHE A 129 14.11 17.49 -11.05
N ALA A 130 13.90 17.85 -12.30
CA ALA A 130 12.60 18.31 -12.80
C ALA A 130 11.98 17.25 -13.72
N LEU A 131 10.65 17.18 -13.73
CA LEU A 131 9.87 16.27 -14.57
C LEU A 131 9.40 16.99 -15.82
N SER A 132 9.30 16.29 -16.95
CA SER A 132 8.69 16.83 -18.16
C SER A 132 7.21 17.17 -17.95
N LYS A 133 6.82 18.41 -18.29
CA LYS A 133 5.42 18.84 -18.31
C LYS A 133 4.65 18.15 -19.43
N GLN A 134 5.30 17.77 -20.53
CA GLN A 134 4.66 17.01 -21.60
C GLN A 134 4.22 15.62 -21.11
N LEU A 135 5.09 14.92 -20.38
CA LEU A 135 4.75 13.64 -19.74
C LEU A 135 3.57 13.81 -18.76
N LEU A 136 3.59 14.86 -17.93
CA LEU A 136 2.48 15.13 -17.00
C LEU A 136 1.15 15.40 -17.72
N LYS A 137 1.16 16.19 -18.81
CA LYS A 137 -0.04 16.46 -19.61
C LYS A 137 -0.57 15.19 -20.26
N ALA A 138 0.31 14.30 -20.73
CA ALA A 138 -0.08 13.01 -21.30
C ALA A 138 -0.71 12.07 -20.25
N LEU A 139 -0.15 12.01 -19.04
CA LEU A 139 -0.67 11.18 -17.95
C LEU A 139 -2.00 11.72 -17.38
N PHE A 140 -2.12 13.04 -17.24
CA PHE A 140 -3.24 13.72 -16.62
C PHE A 140 -3.81 14.84 -17.52
N PRO A 141 -4.49 14.48 -18.62
CA PRO A 141 -5.13 15.46 -19.50
C PRO A 141 -6.18 16.25 -18.71
N GLY A 142 -6.15 17.58 -18.84
CA GLY A 142 -6.64 18.58 -17.87
C GLY A 142 -8.11 18.59 -17.43
N ASP A 143 -8.90 17.56 -17.72
CA ASP A 143 -10.25 17.42 -17.16
C ASP A 143 -10.25 16.53 -15.92
N ARG A 144 -9.88 17.12 -14.78
CA ARG A 144 -9.94 16.49 -13.46
C ARG A 144 -11.36 16.01 -13.11
N LYS A 145 -12.41 16.70 -13.59
CA LYS A 145 -13.80 16.34 -13.30
C LYS A 145 -14.24 15.12 -14.12
N ALA A 146 -13.85 15.02 -15.39
CA ALA A 146 -14.07 13.80 -16.17
C ALA A 146 -13.26 12.63 -15.63
N TYR A 147 -12.00 12.85 -15.23
CA TYR A 147 -11.13 11.81 -14.68
C TYR A 147 -11.74 11.11 -13.44
N LEU A 148 -12.37 11.88 -12.54
CA LEU A 148 -13.00 11.34 -11.32
C LEU A 148 -14.40 10.73 -11.54
N ARG A 149 -15.03 10.95 -12.70
CA ARG A 149 -16.36 10.40 -13.04
C ARG A 149 -16.29 9.06 -13.79
N ARG A 150 -15.09 8.59 -14.15
CA ARG A 150 -14.92 7.35 -14.92
C ARG A 150 -15.18 6.13 -14.03
N LYS A 151 -15.92 5.15 -14.57
CA LYS A 151 -16.11 3.81 -13.98
C LYS A 151 -14.94 2.86 -14.31
N ASP A 152 -13.81 3.41 -14.75
CA ASP A 152 -12.67 2.65 -15.25
C ASP A 152 -12.03 1.79 -14.16
N ARG A 153 -11.37 0.71 -14.59
CA ARG A 153 -10.49 -0.07 -13.72
C ARG A 153 -9.27 0.77 -13.36
N TYR A 154 -8.91 0.72 -12.09
CA TYR A 154 -7.77 1.44 -11.55
C TYR A 154 -6.64 0.48 -11.21
N SER A 155 -5.41 0.87 -11.54
CA SER A 155 -4.19 0.17 -11.12
C SER A 155 -3.15 1.17 -10.64
N TYR A 156 -2.10 0.68 -10.00
CA TYR A 156 -1.04 1.52 -9.49
C TYR A 156 -0.02 1.83 -10.59
N LEU A 157 0.47 3.06 -10.61
CA LEU A 157 1.46 3.53 -11.61
C LEU A 157 2.73 2.66 -11.66
N THR A 158 3.11 2.05 -10.54
CA THR A 158 4.26 1.12 -10.44
C THR A 158 4.00 -0.29 -10.98
N ASP A 159 2.79 -0.61 -11.44
CA ASP A 159 2.45 -1.91 -12.05
C ASP A 159 2.89 -1.96 -13.52
N LEU A 160 4.21 -1.95 -13.76
CA LEU A 160 4.78 -1.85 -15.11
C LEU A 160 4.56 -3.08 -15.98
N TYR A 161 4.71 -4.27 -15.39
CA TYR A 161 4.72 -5.54 -16.12
C TYR A 161 3.35 -6.23 -16.14
N GLY A 162 2.30 -5.54 -15.69
CA GLY A 162 1.01 -6.17 -15.44
C GLY A 162 1.12 -7.34 -14.45
N LYS A 163 2.13 -7.32 -13.57
CA LYS A 163 2.31 -8.32 -12.52
C LYS A 163 1.50 -7.91 -11.30
N ARG A 164 0.19 -7.92 -11.50
CA ARG A 164 -0.67 -8.66 -10.58
C ARG A 164 -1.07 -9.90 -11.36
N GLN A 165 -0.92 -11.06 -10.72
CA GLN A 165 -1.39 -12.34 -11.23
C GLN A 165 -2.76 -12.17 -11.90
N LYS A 166 -3.13 -13.05 -12.85
CA LYS A 166 -4.54 -13.23 -13.26
C LYS A 166 -5.40 -12.93 -12.04
N PRO A 167 -6.40 -12.02 -12.12
CA PRO A 167 -7.11 -11.53 -10.95
C PRO A 167 -7.48 -12.75 -10.12
N LEU A 168 -6.77 -12.90 -9.02
CA LEU A 168 -6.84 -14.14 -8.29
C LEU A 168 -8.29 -14.23 -7.81
N THR A 169 -8.89 -15.39 -7.97
CA THR A 169 -10.20 -15.60 -7.39
C THR A 169 -10.09 -15.46 -5.87
N LEU A 170 -11.21 -15.23 -5.19
CA LEU A 170 -11.22 -15.14 -3.72
C LEU A 170 -10.54 -16.37 -3.11
N GLU A 171 -10.80 -17.53 -3.68
CA GLU A 171 -10.26 -18.83 -3.29
C GLU A 171 -8.73 -18.86 -3.47
N GLU A 172 -8.19 -18.36 -4.59
CA GLU A 172 -6.75 -18.29 -4.85
C GLU A 172 -6.04 -17.29 -3.92
N ILE A 173 -6.65 -16.12 -3.64
CA ILE A 173 -6.12 -15.13 -2.69
C ILE A 173 -6.06 -15.73 -1.28
N ILE A 174 -7.11 -16.41 -0.87
CA ILE A 174 -7.22 -17.04 0.45
C ILE A 174 -6.27 -18.22 0.58
N ALA A 175 -6.09 -19.01 -0.49
CA ALA A 175 -5.09 -20.07 -0.53
C ALA A 175 -3.68 -19.50 -0.32
N GLN A 176 -3.32 -18.40 -0.99
CA GLN A 176 -2.04 -17.73 -0.74
C GLN A 176 -1.91 -17.20 0.71
N ALA A 177 -2.99 -16.63 1.26
CA ALA A 177 -3.01 -16.19 2.66
C ALA A 177 -2.87 -17.35 3.66
N SER A 178 -3.26 -18.57 3.27
CA SER A 178 -3.12 -19.77 4.11
C SER A 178 -1.73 -20.39 4.17
N ILE A 179 -0.90 -20.09 3.17
CA ILE A 179 0.52 -20.49 3.17
C ILE A 179 1.30 -19.66 4.20
N GLN A 180 0.88 -18.43 4.45
CA GLN A 180 1.52 -17.55 5.42
C GLN A 180 1.18 -17.99 6.85
N LYS A 181 2.17 -18.01 7.73
CA LYS A 181 1.94 -18.25 9.16
C LYS A 181 1.08 -17.11 9.72
N PRO A 182 -0.09 -17.39 10.34
CA PRO A 182 -0.92 -16.34 10.91
C PRO A 182 -0.14 -15.48 11.89
N VAL A 183 -0.16 -14.17 11.68
CA VAL A 183 0.55 -13.19 12.51
C VAL A 183 -0.44 -12.57 13.47
N VAL A 184 -0.15 -12.70 14.77
CA VAL A 184 -0.93 -12.07 15.83
C VAL A 184 -0.04 -11.08 16.56
N CYS A 185 -0.43 -9.81 16.55
CA CYS A 185 0.32 -8.74 17.17
C CYS A 185 -0.60 -7.88 18.03
N HIS A 186 -0.78 -8.29 19.29
CA HIS A 186 -1.53 -7.50 20.26
C HIS A 186 -0.75 -6.24 20.65
N GLN A 187 -1.43 -5.11 20.70
CA GLN A 187 -0.85 -3.81 21.04
C GLN A 187 -1.24 -3.44 22.46
N ILE A 188 -0.31 -3.70 23.39
CA ILE A 188 -0.45 -3.38 24.81
C ILE A 188 0.55 -2.29 25.15
N SER A 189 0.08 -1.18 25.74
CA SER A 189 0.93 -0.04 26.05
C SER A 189 1.04 0.16 27.56
N LYS A 190 2.26 0.18 28.08
CA LYS A 190 2.56 0.55 29.49
C LYS A 190 2.00 1.93 29.85
N ARG A 191 2.00 2.87 28.90
CA ARG A 191 1.46 4.22 29.09
C ARG A 191 -0.07 4.25 29.17
N LYS A 192 -0.75 3.35 28.45
CA LYS A 192 -2.23 3.29 28.44
C LYS A 192 -2.78 2.44 29.58
N ILE A 193 -2.06 1.40 29.98
CA ILE A 193 -2.41 0.54 31.11
C ILE A 193 -1.20 0.54 32.07
N PRO A 194 -1.13 1.50 33.00
CA PRO A 194 -0.04 1.57 33.96
C PRO A 194 -0.08 0.38 34.94
N ASP A 195 -1.28 -0.06 35.35
CA ASP A 195 -1.48 -1.22 36.21
C ASP A 195 -0.89 -2.49 35.59
N THR A 196 0.12 -3.05 36.25
CA THR A 196 0.84 -4.24 35.80
C THR A 196 -0.02 -5.51 35.87
N ALA A 197 -0.77 -5.70 36.94
CA ALA A 197 -1.59 -6.90 37.14
C ALA A 197 -2.73 -6.95 36.11
N PHE A 198 -3.38 -5.81 35.86
CA PHE A 198 -4.40 -5.74 34.82
C PHE A 198 -3.81 -5.93 33.41
N ARG A 199 -2.61 -5.38 33.16
CA ARG A 199 -1.91 -5.55 31.88
C ARG A 199 -1.51 -7.01 31.60
N GLU A 200 -1.07 -7.74 32.61
CA GLU A 200 -0.77 -9.18 32.52
C GLU A 200 -2.03 -9.98 32.23
N ARG A 201 -3.14 -9.68 32.92
CA ARG A 201 -4.44 -10.30 32.65
C ARG A 201 -4.92 -10.07 31.22
N VAL A 202 -4.82 -8.84 30.72
CA VAL A 202 -5.12 -8.50 29.31
C VAL A 202 -4.27 -9.33 28.34
N THR A 203 -2.97 -9.47 28.63
CA THR A 203 -2.05 -10.25 27.81
C THR A 203 -2.44 -11.73 27.79
N GLN A 204 -2.81 -12.28 28.95
CA GLN A 204 -3.27 -13.66 29.07
C GLN A 204 -4.58 -13.90 28.31
N VAL A 205 -5.57 -13.02 28.48
CA VAL A 205 -6.86 -13.11 27.76
C VAL A 205 -6.62 -13.11 26.26
N TYR A 206 -5.81 -12.17 25.74
CA TYR A 206 -5.45 -12.13 24.32
C TYR A 206 -4.78 -13.41 23.84
N GLY A 207 -3.88 -14.00 24.65
CA GLY A 207 -3.22 -15.26 24.33
C GLY A 207 -4.16 -16.47 24.27
N GLN A 208 -5.29 -16.40 24.97
CA GLN A 208 -6.31 -17.44 25.05
C GLN A 208 -7.42 -17.29 24.01
N LEU A 209 -7.41 -16.24 23.18
CA LEU A 209 -8.44 -16.07 22.16
C LEU A 209 -8.32 -17.13 21.05
N ASP A 210 -9.44 -17.79 20.82
CA ASP A 210 -9.59 -18.79 19.77
C ASP A 210 -9.64 -18.16 18.37
N TYR A 211 -9.51 -19.02 17.36
CA TYR A 211 -9.70 -18.60 15.98
C TYR A 211 -11.17 -18.30 15.72
N LEU A 212 -11.42 -17.19 15.02
CA LEU A 212 -12.74 -16.86 14.52
C LEU A 212 -12.94 -17.54 13.16
N HIS A 213 -14.02 -18.32 13.02
CA HIS A 213 -14.33 -19.01 11.76
C HIS A 213 -15.31 -18.17 10.94
N ILE A 214 -14.87 -17.80 9.73
CA ILE A 214 -15.58 -16.92 8.83
C ILE A 214 -15.97 -17.69 7.58
N ASN A 215 -17.26 -17.70 7.25
CA ASN A 215 -17.77 -18.17 5.98
C ASN A 215 -17.71 -17.02 4.95
N LEU A 216 -16.81 -17.15 3.99
CA LEU A 216 -16.58 -16.12 2.97
C LEU A 216 -17.62 -16.16 1.84
N ASP A 217 -18.25 -17.32 1.62
CA ASP A 217 -19.34 -17.46 0.65
C ASP A 217 -20.58 -16.70 1.13
N THR A 218 -21.00 -16.91 2.37
CA THR A 218 -22.18 -16.20 2.91
C THR A 218 -21.92 -14.70 3.06
N LEU A 219 -20.66 -14.28 3.29
CA LEU A 219 -20.28 -12.87 3.26
C LEU A 219 -20.44 -12.26 1.86
N ARG A 220 -20.01 -13.01 0.83
CA ARG A 220 -20.14 -12.62 -0.58
C ARG A 220 -21.61 -12.55 -0.98
N ASP A 221 -22.41 -13.53 -0.60
CA ASP A 221 -23.85 -13.58 -0.88
C ASP A 221 -24.59 -12.41 -0.23
N TYR A 222 -24.26 -12.09 1.02
CA TYR A 222 -24.82 -10.93 1.71
C TYR A 222 -24.52 -9.62 0.97
N CYS A 223 -23.28 -9.43 0.50
CA CYS A 223 -22.89 -8.23 -0.26
C CYS A 223 -23.61 -8.15 -1.61
N ASN A 224 -23.77 -9.28 -2.29
CA ASN A 224 -24.49 -9.36 -3.56
C ASN A 224 -25.98 -9.04 -3.39
N ALA A 225 -26.61 -9.50 -2.30
CA ALA A 225 -27.99 -9.17 -1.97
C ALA A 225 -28.18 -7.70 -1.55
N HIS A 226 -27.12 -7.02 -1.07
CA HIS A 226 -27.14 -5.63 -0.61
C HIS A 226 -26.00 -4.79 -1.22
N PRO A 227 -26.01 -4.55 -2.56
CA PRO A 227 -24.86 -4.05 -3.31
C PRO A 227 -24.67 -2.53 -3.17
N THR A 228 -24.36 -2.07 -1.96
CA THR A 228 -24.03 -0.67 -1.69
C THR A 228 -22.52 -0.43 -1.79
N PRO A 229 -22.06 0.77 -2.21
CA PRO A 229 -20.63 1.11 -2.20
C PRO A 229 -19.98 0.92 -0.82
N VAL A 230 -20.75 1.15 0.25
CA VAL A 230 -20.31 0.99 1.63
C VAL A 230 -20.06 -0.48 1.97
N ASN A 231 -20.99 -1.39 1.65
CA ASN A 231 -20.83 -2.82 1.92
C ASN A 231 -19.65 -3.41 1.13
N MET A 232 -19.51 -3.04 -0.15
CA MET A 232 -18.37 -3.47 -0.97
C MET A 232 -17.04 -2.97 -0.42
N MET A 233 -17.00 -1.73 0.08
CA MET A 233 -15.81 -1.19 0.76
C MET A 233 -15.46 -2.01 2.01
N TYR A 234 -16.43 -2.36 2.86
CA TYR A 234 -16.19 -3.19 4.05
C TYR A 234 -15.73 -4.60 3.68
N TYR A 235 -16.37 -5.22 2.69
CA TYR A 235 -15.99 -6.52 2.15
C TYR A 235 -14.53 -6.54 1.72
N HIS A 236 -14.13 -5.66 0.80
CA HIS A 236 -12.76 -5.64 0.27
C HIS A 236 -11.72 -5.32 1.34
N ASN A 237 -12.04 -4.40 2.25
CA ASN A 237 -11.17 -4.09 3.39
C ASN A 237 -10.95 -5.30 4.30
N PHE A 238 -11.99 -6.09 4.55
CA PHE A 238 -11.93 -7.26 5.40
C PHE A 238 -11.16 -8.41 4.73
N ILE A 239 -11.44 -8.70 3.45
CA ILE A 239 -10.64 -9.68 2.68
C ILE A 239 -9.16 -9.28 2.67
N SER A 240 -8.86 -8.01 2.39
CA SER A 240 -7.48 -7.51 2.43
C SER A 240 -6.83 -7.65 3.81
N HIS A 241 -7.60 -7.50 4.90
CA HIS A 241 -7.10 -7.72 6.25
C HIS A 241 -6.75 -9.19 6.48
N LEU A 242 -7.64 -10.12 6.12
CA LEU A 242 -7.40 -11.57 6.22
C LEU A 242 -6.13 -11.99 5.46
N CYS A 243 -5.91 -11.42 4.28
CA CYS A 243 -4.70 -11.67 3.49
C CYS A 243 -3.43 -11.17 4.17
N GLY A 244 -3.52 -10.04 4.87
CA GLY A 244 -2.39 -9.42 5.56
C GLY A 244 -2.03 -10.10 6.88
N VAL A 245 -3.00 -10.67 7.58
CA VAL A 245 -2.77 -11.37 8.87
C VAL A 245 -2.54 -12.87 8.71
N GLY A 246 -2.92 -13.44 7.57
CA GLY A 246 -2.86 -14.88 7.32
C GLY A 246 -4.06 -15.62 7.93
N VAL A 247 -4.47 -16.72 7.27
CA VAL A 247 -5.65 -17.51 7.66
C VAL A 247 -5.34 -19.00 7.64
N LYS A 248 -6.23 -19.82 8.20
CA LYS A 248 -6.25 -21.28 7.99
C LYS A 248 -7.51 -21.64 7.23
N ILE A 249 -7.40 -22.44 6.17
CA ILE A 249 -8.58 -22.97 5.49
C ILE A 249 -9.14 -24.11 6.34
N ILE A 250 -10.42 -24.01 6.69
CA ILE A 250 -11.15 -25.01 7.49
C ILE A 250 -12.04 -25.85 6.58
N ASN A 251 -12.68 -25.21 5.61
CA ASN A 251 -13.45 -25.88 4.57
C ASN A 251 -13.33 -25.09 3.26
N THR A 252 -13.38 -25.76 2.12
CA THR A 252 -13.29 -25.15 0.79
C THR A 252 -14.66 -24.99 0.12
N SER A 253 -15.69 -25.72 0.57
CA SER A 253 -17.06 -25.59 0.08
C SER A 253 -18.08 -25.94 1.19
N PRO A 254 -18.75 -24.94 1.81
CA PRO A 254 -18.49 -23.51 1.64
C PRO A 254 -17.09 -23.11 2.12
N LEU A 255 -16.54 -22.03 1.56
CA LEU A 255 -15.23 -21.50 1.90
C LEU A 255 -15.24 -20.91 3.32
N ILE A 256 -14.76 -21.69 4.29
CA ILE A 256 -14.65 -21.30 5.70
C ILE A 256 -13.17 -21.16 6.05
N VAL A 257 -12.81 -19.99 6.58
CA VAL A 257 -11.45 -19.68 7.04
C VAL A 257 -11.44 -19.38 8.52
N ALA A 258 -10.38 -19.80 9.20
CA ALA A 258 -10.08 -19.46 10.58
C ALA A 258 -8.98 -18.40 10.62
N TYR A 259 -9.19 -17.29 11.31
CA TYR A 259 -8.15 -16.29 11.52
C TYR A 259 -8.10 -15.85 12.99
N ARG A 260 -6.93 -15.36 13.42
CA ARG A 260 -6.74 -14.83 14.77
C ARG A 260 -6.78 -13.31 14.77
N GLN A 261 -7.56 -12.77 15.69
CA GLN A 261 -7.73 -11.33 15.85
C GLN A 261 -6.57 -10.75 16.66
N SER A 262 -6.06 -9.60 16.22
CA SER A 262 -5.11 -8.80 16.99
C SER A 262 -5.84 -7.64 17.66
N TYR A 263 -5.54 -7.36 18.91
CA TYR A 263 -6.27 -6.35 19.68
C TYR A 263 -5.35 -5.25 20.21
N LYS A 264 -5.88 -4.04 20.31
CA LYS A 264 -5.27 -2.89 20.98
C LYS A 264 -6.16 -2.44 22.14
N THR A 265 -5.56 -2.19 23.30
CA THR A 265 -6.30 -1.65 24.43
C THR A 265 -6.48 -0.13 24.35
N ALA A 266 -7.64 0.33 24.80
CA ALA A 266 -7.98 1.73 25.01
C ALA A 266 -7.20 2.31 26.20
N ARG A 267 -7.16 3.65 26.28
CA ARG A 267 -6.53 4.37 27.40
C ARG A 267 -7.37 4.32 28.69
N LEU A 268 -8.69 4.14 28.58
CA LEU A 268 -9.63 4.22 29.70
C LEU A 268 -10.62 3.05 29.64
N GLY A 269 -10.75 2.33 30.74
CA GLY A 269 -11.85 1.37 30.99
C GLY A 269 -11.71 -0.02 30.37
N GLY A 270 -10.49 -0.54 30.14
CA GLY A 270 -10.30 -1.95 29.78
C GLY A 270 -10.83 -2.39 28.40
N ARG A 271 -11.35 -1.45 27.61
CA ARG A 271 -11.89 -1.69 26.28
C ARG A 271 -10.80 -2.03 25.28
N SER A 272 -11.08 -2.98 24.41
CA SER A 272 -10.15 -3.52 23.44
C SER A 272 -10.76 -3.51 22.05
N PHE A 273 -9.98 -3.06 21.08
CA PHE A 273 -10.41 -2.92 19.69
C PHE A 273 -9.53 -3.77 18.80
N GLU A 274 -10.11 -4.40 17.80
CA GLU A 274 -9.36 -5.13 16.79
C GLU A 274 -8.44 -4.14 16.04
N VAL A 275 -7.23 -4.59 15.76
CA VAL A 275 -6.22 -3.84 15.03
C VAL A 275 -6.46 -4.04 13.54
N GLY A 276 -6.53 -2.93 12.80
CA GLY A 276 -6.73 -2.96 11.35
C GLY A 276 -8.20 -2.90 10.98
N LYS A 277 -8.59 -3.64 9.93
CA LYS A 277 -9.96 -3.66 9.38
C LYS A 277 -10.56 -5.07 9.46
N GLY A 278 -10.37 -5.73 10.61
CA GLY A 278 -10.86 -7.08 10.87
C GLY A 278 -12.36 -7.15 11.16
N PHE A 279 -12.82 -8.28 11.69
CA PHE A 279 -14.24 -8.62 11.85
C PHE A 279 -15.02 -7.59 12.65
N GLN A 280 -14.42 -6.98 13.69
CA GLN A 280 -15.09 -5.95 14.49
C GLN A 280 -15.49 -4.70 13.69
N TYR A 281 -14.84 -4.42 12.55
CA TYR A 281 -15.14 -3.28 11.69
C TYR A 281 -16.28 -3.55 10.70
N LEU A 282 -16.72 -4.80 10.55
CA LEU A 282 -17.85 -5.11 9.68
C LEU A 282 -19.17 -4.54 10.23
N PRO A 283 -20.08 -4.07 9.37
CA PRO A 283 -21.45 -3.77 9.76
C PRO A 283 -22.14 -4.99 10.41
N LYS A 284 -23.07 -4.74 11.33
CA LYS A 284 -23.78 -5.78 12.08
C LYS A 284 -24.35 -6.88 11.18
N GLY A 285 -25.03 -6.51 10.08
CA GLY A 285 -25.60 -7.50 9.15
C GLY A 285 -24.55 -8.41 8.50
N MET A 286 -23.40 -7.85 8.11
CA MET A 286 -22.29 -8.62 7.54
C MET A 286 -21.66 -9.57 8.57
N LYS A 287 -21.49 -9.12 9.83
CA LYS A 287 -20.97 -9.94 10.93
C LYS A 287 -21.84 -11.18 11.16
N TRP A 288 -23.16 -10.99 11.22
CA TRP A 288 -24.11 -12.10 11.40
C TRP A 288 -24.13 -13.05 10.21
N ALA A 289 -24.03 -12.52 8.99
CA ALA A 289 -24.05 -13.34 7.78
C ALA A 289 -22.84 -14.26 7.67
N CYS A 290 -21.64 -13.83 8.10
CA CYS A 290 -20.40 -14.55 7.84
C CYS A 290 -19.81 -15.32 9.03
N LEU A 291 -20.40 -15.23 10.23
CA LEU A 291 -19.91 -15.99 11.38
C LEU A 291 -20.30 -17.47 11.26
N ALA A 292 -19.33 -18.35 10.99
CA ALA A 292 -19.57 -19.78 10.81
C ALA A 292 -19.56 -20.56 12.13
N ARG A 293 -18.51 -20.35 12.94
CA ARG A 293 -18.31 -21.00 14.25
C ARG A 293 -17.42 -20.14 15.15
N GLY A 294 -17.70 -20.20 16.45
CA GLY A 294 -16.95 -19.49 17.47
C GLY A 294 -17.79 -18.43 18.18
N TYR A 295 -17.28 -17.97 19.32
CA TYR A 295 -17.88 -16.88 20.07
C TYR A 295 -17.21 -15.58 19.65
N ASN A 296 -17.97 -14.67 19.02
CA ASN A 296 -17.57 -13.27 19.07
C ASN A 296 -18.16 -12.68 20.34
N TYR A 297 -17.31 -12.38 21.31
CA TYR A 297 -17.65 -11.70 22.57
C TYR A 297 -18.25 -10.29 22.36
N ASP A 298 -18.37 -9.86 21.09
CA ASP A 298 -18.67 -8.50 20.69
C ASP A 298 -19.44 -8.42 19.35
N ILE A 299 -20.52 -9.21 19.19
CA ILE A 299 -21.35 -9.15 17.96
C ILE A 299 -22.35 -7.97 17.98
N LYS A 300 -22.64 -7.44 19.18
CA LYS A 300 -23.54 -6.29 19.40
C LYS A 300 -22.80 -4.95 19.55
N SER A 301 -21.53 -4.97 19.94
CA SER A 301 -20.68 -3.78 20.07
C SER A 301 -19.47 -3.88 19.10
N SER A 302 -18.54 -2.93 19.18
CA SER A 302 -17.28 -2.92 18.42
C SER A 302 -16.06 -2.97 19.37
N GLN A 303 -16.27 -3.45 20.59
CA GLN A 303 -15.32 -3.37 21.71
C GLN A 303 -15.37 -4.67 22.54
N LEU A 304 -14.21 -5.28 22.79
CA LEU A 304 -14.06 -6.30 23.82
C LEU A 304 -13.77 -5.61 25.15
N GLU A 305 -14.70 -5.69 26.10
CA GLU A 305 -14.55 -5.07 27.42
C GLU A 305 -13.95 -6.06 28.43
N MET A 306 -12.79 -5.72 28.98
CA MET A 306 -12.16 -6.46 30.06
C MET A 306 -12.33 -5.69 31.36
N LEU A 307 -13.10 -6.25 32.29
CA LEU A 307 -13.34 -5.64 33.58
C LEU A 307 -12.05 -5.67 34.44
N PRO A 308 -11.60 -4.52 34.97
CA PRO A 308 -10.54 -4.51 35.96
C PRO A 308 -11.00 -5.31 37.19
N THR A 309 -10.09 -6.08 37.77
CA THR A 309 -10.35 -6.81 39.01
C THR A 309 -10.66 -5.77 40.08
N VAL A 310 -11.88 -5.78 40.62
CA VAL A 310 -12.22 -5.00 41.81
C VAL A 310 -11.29 -5.49 42.91
N ARG A 311 -10.38 -4.63 43.39
CA ARG A 311 -9.73 -4.87 44.68
C ARG A 311 -10.86 -4.83 45.71
N LYS A 312 -11.21 -6.00 46.25
CA LYS A 312 -11.84 -6.07 47.57
C LYS A 312 -10.82 -5.61 48.61
#